data_AF-A0A8J6T1C8-F1
#
_entry.id   AF-A0A8J6T1C8-F1
#
_cell.length_a   1.000
_cell.length_b   1.000
_cell.length_c   1.000
_cell.angle_alpha   90.00
_cell.angle_beta   90.00
_cell.angle_gamma   90.00
#
_symmetry.space_group_name_H-M   'P 1'
#
loop_
_entity.id
_entity.type
_entity.pdbx_description
1 polymer ?
#
loop_
_entity_poly.entity_id
_entity_poly.type
_entity_poly.pdbx_seq_one_letter_code
_entity_poly.pdbx_strand_id
1 'polypeptide(L)'
;LSYLIDAVKYAIETLYDEQKGLFGSDTVGETTLKGSIFFGYDSVDGSIDPYRCPNENRNGKGVVYCYSLYQNVNMYNVLRMMEVLVKASPDLDLASAVAFRTLADQLGERIVECFPGDSGHYKAGLLVLEDGEQLWIEDFRELDLWEYAWAVSLGPFYPDLGLALASSRFVMEEWPKTGTYGLCPWNTLSRLLKQYVLDDLAFEHMLEVEFRDALTYTETYPMVGATTEYAHAPHPFRGLPFSTGSLLYTLHACVLQSLPLGLAIRGSKYADQVSRFQYRNARIDVSSIGDGEAVGSWSMNGSVVLGTLQIPESKLYHGKNKVEITRAAAHTEPRLFSSTAILLEVEADDFHYVYQFRCPTACELIFENFEHATGLSIYDDNGAISCEVKRLEDTFKTQIRFNCGEAVTVELKLR
;
A
#
# COMPACT_ATOMS: atom_id res chain seq x y z
N LEU A 1 -10.75 21.11 1.51
CA LEU A 1 -9.93 20.64 0.37
C LEU A 1 -8.90 21.69 -0.08
N SER A 2 -9.25 22.99 -0.20
CA SER A 2 -8.28 24.06 -0.55
C SER A 2 -7.00 24.05 0.31
N TYR A 3 -7.12 24.07 1.64
CA TYR A 3 -5.95 24.01 2.53
C TYR A 3 -5.05 22.79 2.33
N LEU A 4 -5.63 21.63 1.96
CA LEU A 4 -4.84 20.44 1.66
C LEU A 4 -4.06 20.62 0.35
N ILE A 5 -4.68 21.20 -0.68
CA ILE A 5 -4.00 21.55 -1.94
C ILE A 5 -2.85 22.50 -1.67
N ASP A 6 -3.07 23.55 -0.87
CA ASP A 6 -2.05 24.55 -0.55
C ASP A 6 -0.89 23.92 0.24
N ALA A 7 -1.17 23.03 1.19
CA ALA A 7 -0.14 22.30 1.93
C ALA A 7 0.70 21.39 1.02
N VAL A 8 0.06 20.66 0.10
CA VAL A 8 0.79 19.81 -0.86
C VAL A 8 1.62 20.65 -1.83
N LYS A 9 1.09 21.78 -2.32
CA LYS A 9 1.84 22.71 -3.17
C LYS A 9 3.06 23.27 -2.44
N TYR A 10 2.91 23.69 -1.19
CA TYR A 10 4.02 24.14 -0.36
C TYR A 10 5.09 23.05 -0.18
N ALA A 11 4.69 21.81 0.08
CA ALA A 11 5.63 20.69 0.17
C ALA A 11 6.37 20.44 -1.16
N ILE A 12 5.70 20.56 -2.30
CA ILE A 12 6.34 20.50 -3.63
C ILE A 12 7.35 21.64 -3.79
N GLU A 13 6.95 22.88 -3.52
CA GLU A 13 7.80 24.06 -3.67
C GLU A 13 9.06 24.04 -2.80
N THR A 14 8.99 23.38 -1.63
CA THR A 14 10.08 23.39 -0.65
C THR A 14 10.95 22.14 -0.66
N LEU A 15 10.43 20.99 -1.10
CA LEU A 15 11.12 19.70 -0.98
C LEU A 15 11.46 19.06 -2.33
N TYR A 16 10.81 19.46 -3.43
CA TYR A 16 11.07 18.88 -4.75
C TYR A 16 12.32 19.47 -5.39
N ASP A 17 13.32 18.63 -5.64
CA ASP A 17 14.52 18.97 -6.41
C ASP A 17 14.27 18.70 -7.90
N GLU A 18 13.98 19.75 -8.67
CA GLU A 18 13.71 19.64 -10.11
C GLU A 18 14.87 19.02 -10.90
N GLN A 19 16.13 19.20 -10.46
CA GLN A 19 17.28 18.65 -11.17
C GLN A 19 17.38 17.14 -11.01
N LYS A 20 17.01 16.63 -9.83
CA LYS A 20 16.97 15.18 -9.58
C LYS A 20 15.65 14.56 -9.96
N GLY A 21 14.57 15.33 -9.99
CA GLY A 21 13.21 14.83 -10.10
C GLY A 21 12.78 14.02 -8.88
N LEU A 22 13.29 14.37 -7.69
CA LEU A 22 13.05 13.66 -6.43
C LEU A 22 12.72 14.64 -5.31
N PHE A 23 11.97 14.16 -4.32
CA PHE A 23 11.74 14.85 -3.07
C PHE A 23 12.85 14.49 -2.08
N GLY A 24 13.42 15.51 -1.44
CA GLY A 24 14.37 15.32 -0.35
C GLY A 24 14.00 16.11 0.89
N SER A 25 14.65 15.81 2.01
CA SER A 25 14.48 16.53 3.26
C SER A 25 15.77 16.54 4.07
N ASP A 26 15.80 17.42 5.06
CA ASP A 26 16.80 17.47 6.13
C ASP A 26 16.44 16.54 7.30
N THR A 27 15.64 15.49 7.05
CA THR A 27 15.20 14.50 8.02
C THR A 27 15.33 13.08 7.47
N VAL A 28 15.49 12.10 8.36
CA VAL A 28 15.29 10.67 8.08
C VAL A 28 14.45 10.12 9.22
N GLY A 29 13.27 9.60 8.90
CA GLY A 29 12.27 9.25 9.91
C GLY A 29 11.89 10.49 10.70
N GLU A 30 11.84 10.34 12.02
CA GLU A 30 11.57 11.44 12.95
C GLU A 30 12.85 12.22 13.34
N THR A 31 14.01 11.87 12.75
CA THR A 31 15.31 12.38 13.16
C THR A 31 15.81 13.47 12.23
N THR A 32 16.18 14.63 12.79
CA THR A 32 16.77 15.74 12.04
C THR A 32 18.23 15.45 11.65
N LEU A 33 18.59 15.81 10.43
CA LEU A 33 19.95 15.74 9.88
C LEU A 33 20.70 17.04 10.17
N LYS A 34 22.03 17.05 9.99
CA LYS A 34 22.89 18.22 10.30
C LYS A 34 22.57 19.47 9.48
N GLY A 35 21.91 19.30 8.33
CA GLY A 35 21.45 20.41 7.52
C GLY A 35 20.25 21.15 8.12
N SER A 36 19.57 20.56 9.10
CA SER A 36 18.37 21.12 9.71
C SER A 36 18.66 22.20 10.73
N ILE A 37 17.84 23.25 10.75
CA ILE A 37 17.87 24.26 11.84
C ILE A 37 17.44 23.67 13.19
N PHE A 38 16.80 22.51 13.18
CA PHE A 38 16.37 21.76 14.36
C PHE A 38 17.31 20.56 14.63
N PHE A 39 18.52 20.55 14.09
CA PHE A 39 19.47 19.46 14.32
C PHE A 39 19.72 19.24 15.81
N GLY A 40 19.57 17.99 16.25
CA GLY A 40 19.73 17.58 17.64
C GLY A 40 18.53 17.88 18.54
N TYR A 41 17.46 18.51 18.04
CA TYR A 41 16.23 18.71 18.78
C TYR A 41 15.27 17.53 18.60
N ASP A 42 14.89 16.87 19.69
CA ASP A 42 13.80 15.89 19.70
C ASP A 42 12.46 16.60 19.85
N SER A 43 11.65 16.55 18.80
CA SER A 43 10.32 17.13 18.81
C SER A 43 9.31 16.41 19.72
N VAL A 44 9.60 15.15 20.10
CA VAL A 44 8.71 14.30 20.90
C VAL A 44 8.75 14.66 22.38
N ASP A 45 9.94 14.87 22.94
CA ASP A 45 10.11 15.20 24.36
C ASP A 45 10.70 16.61 24.62
N GLY A 46 11.11 17.32 23.56
CA GLY A 46 11.68 18.67 23.62
C GLY A 46 13.14 18.70 24.06
N SER A 47 13.82 17.55 24.16
CA SER A 47 15.24 17.47 24.53
C SER A 47 16.16 17.88 23.38
N ILE A 48 17.39 18.30 23.73
CA ILE A 48 18.46 18.49 22.76
C ILE A 48 19.50 17.40 23.00
N ASP A 49 19.65 16.49 22.04
CA ASP A 49 20.70 15.49 22.00
C ASP A 49 21.37 15.48 20.61
N PRO A 50 22.50 16.19 20.44
CA PRO A 50 23.19 16.27 19.16
C PRO A 50 23.86 14.94 18.76
N TYR A 51 23.88 13.91 19.62
CA TYR A 51 24.46 12.60 19.35
C TYR A 51 23.40 11.53 19.06
N ARG A 52 22.12 11.91 18.98
CA ARG A 52 21.00 10.97 18.91
C ARG A 52 20.79 10.32 17.54
N CYS A 53 21.43 10.84 16.49
CA CYS A 53 21.18 10.37 15.13
C CYS A 53 22.23 9.34 14.69
N PRO A 54 21.94 8.02 14.65
CA PRO A 54 22.87 7.01 14.16
C PRO A 54 23.27 7.21 12.69
N ASN A 55 22.54 8.05 11.95
CA ASN A 55 22.82 8.40 10.56
C ASN A 55 23.50 9.77 10.39
N GLU A 56 23.92 10.44 11.46
CA GLU A 56 24.46 11.80 11.38
C GLU A 56 25.77 11.90 10.59
N ASN A 57 26.53 10.81 10.51
CA ASN A 57 27.84 10.76 9.90
C ASN A 57 27.97 9.55 8.98
N ARG A 58 28.51 9.76 7.79
CA ARG A 58 28.92 8.70 6.85
C ARG A 58 30.32 8.99 6.38
N ASN A 59 31.20 7.97 6.47
CA ASN A 59 32.61 8.12 6.13
C ASN A 59 33.32 9.30 6.84
N GLY A 60 32.91 9.57 8.08
CA GLY A 60 33.46 10.67 8.89
C GLY A 60 32.92 12.07 8.55
N LYS A 61 31.94 12.19 7.65
CA LYS A 61 31.33 13.46 7.22
C LYS A 61 29.87 13.56 7.65
N GLY A 62 29.43 14.77 7.98
CA GLY A 62 28.05 15.03 8.33
C GLY A 62 27.06 14.79 7.19
N VAL A 63 25.94 14.12 7.46
CA VAL A 63 24.81 14.00 6.52
C VAL A 63 23.91 15.22 6.65
N VAL A 64 23.69 15.95 5.56
CA VAL A 64 22.94 17.23 5.55
C VAL A 64 21.59 17.14 4.86
N TYR A 65 21.39 16.17 3.97
CA TYR A 65 20.15 16.01 3.22
C TYR A 65 19.92 14.54 2.81
N CYS A 66 18.68 14.13 2.63
CA CYS A 66 18.31 12.78 2.20
C CYS A 66 17.16 12.80 1.18
N TYR A 67 17.27 12.00 0.13
CA TYR A 67 16.16 11.63 -0.75
C TYR A 67 15.78 10.18 -0.43
N SER A 68 14.99 9.97 0.63
CA SER A 68 14.62 8.62 1.07
C SER A 68 13.57 8.00 0.14
N LEU A 69 13.58 6.67 0.02
CA LEU A 69 12.54 5.94 -0.72
C LEU A 69 11.16 6.25 -0.15
N TYR A 70 11.06 6.29 1.18
CA TYR A 70 9.83 6.60 1.90
C TYR A 70 9.24 7.94 1.50
N GLN A 71 10.02 9.02 1.51
CA GLN A 71 9.53 10.33 1.13
C GLN A 71 9.04 10.34 -0.32
N ASN A 72 9.78 9.73 -1.24
CA ASN A 72 9.45 9.72 -2.65
C ASN A 72 8.21 8.86 -2.97
N VAL A 73 8.12 7.65 -2.43
CA VAL A 73 6.94 6.79 -2.62
C VAL A 73 5.69 7.38 -1.96
N ASN A 74 5.82 8.03 -0.80
CA ASN A 74 4.69 8.69 -0.17
C ASN A 74 4.25 9.93 -0.94
N MET A 75 5.17 10.76 -1.43
CA MET A 75 4.81 11.89 -2.27
C MET A 75 4.17 11.43 -3.58
N TYR A 76 4.64 10.34 -4.18
CA TYR A 76 3.96 9.71 -5.32
C TYR A 76 2.50 9.36 -4.98
N ASN A 77 2.27 8.69 -3.85
CA ASN A 77 0.93 8.33 -3.38
C ASN A 77 0.07 9.57 -3.10
N VAL A 78 0.61 10.59 -2.44
CA VAL A 78 -0.08 11.87 -2.18
C VAL A 78 -0.51 12.52 -3.49
N LEU A 79 0.38 12.62 -4.47
CA LEU A 79 0.07 13.24 -5.76
C LEU A 79 -1.03 12.48 -6.51
N ARG A 80 -0.98 11.14 -6.52
CA ARG A 80 -2.06 10.29 -7.07
C ARG A 80 -3.39 10.49 -6.36
N MET A 81 -3.38 10.50 -5.02
CA MET A 81 -4.59 10.76 -4.23
C MET A 81 -5.14 12.17 -4.47
N MET A 82 -4.28 13.18 -4.61
CA MET A 82 -4.68 14.56 -4.91
C MET A 82 -5.31 14.68 -6.29
N GLU A 83 -4.78 13.99 -7.31
CA GLU A 83 -5.41 13.90 -8.63
C GLU A 83 -6.85 13.40 -8.52
N VAL A 84 -7.06 12.28 -7.82
CA VAL A 84 -8.39 11.70 -7.62
C VAL A 84 -9.31 12.66 -6.88
N LEU A 85 -8.86 13.24 -5.77
CA LEU A 85 -9.67 14.11 -4.92
C LEU A 85 -10.09 15.39 -5.66
N VAL A 86 -9.19 15.98 -6.46
CA VAL A 86 -9.51 17.16 -7.25
C VAL A 86 -10.52 16.81 -8.36
N LYS A 87 -10.32 15.71 -9.10
CA LYS A 87 -11.29 15.28 -10.14
C LYS A 87 -12.67 14.92 -9.58
N ALA A 88 -12.73 14.41 -8.36
CA ALA A 88 -13.99 14.12 -7.68
C ALA A 88 -14.72 15.37 -7.15
N SER A 89 -14.09 16.55 -7.20
CA SER A 89 -14.61 17.79 -6.61
C SER A 89 -15.03 18.78 -7.72
N PRO A 90 -16.34 19.06 -7.88
CA PRO A 90 -16.83 19.90 -8.98
C PRO A 90 -16.40 21.37 -8.88
N ASP A 91 -16.06 21.84 -7.68
CA ASP A 91 -15.71 23.25 -7.41
C ASP A 91 -14.21 23.54 -7.55
N LEU A 92 -13.40 22.54 -7.93
CA LEU A 92 -11.95 22.67 -8.01
C LEU A 92 -11.45 22.72 -9.45
N ASP A 93 -10.34 23.42 -9.62
CA ASP A 93 -9.66 23.57 -10.90
C ASP A 93 -9.01 22.25 -11.35
N LEU A 94 -9.50 21.72 -12.47
CA LEU A 94 -8.96 20.51 -13.10
C LEU A 94 -7.51 20.67 -13.55
N ALA A 95 -7.02 21.89 -13.78
CA ALA A 95 -5.60 22.10 -14.11
C ALA A 95 -4.68 21.68 -12.95
N SER A 96 -5.14 21.80 -11.69
CA SER A 96 -4.38 21.29 -10.54
C SER A 96 -4.32 19.75 -10.54
N ALA A 97 -5.39 19.06 -10.93
CA ALA A 97 -5.36 17.60 -11.07
C ALA A 97 -4.37 17.16 -12.17
N VAL A 98 -4.32 17.88 -13.29
CA VAL A 98 -3.36 17.62 -14.37
C VAL A 98 -1.93 17.82 -13.88
N ALA A 99 -1.65 18.90 -13.15
CA ALA A 99 -0.33 19.18 -12.60
C ALA A 99 0.13 18.08 -11.61
N PHE A 100 -0.75 17.65 -10.70
CA PHE A 100 -0.43 16.56 -9.76
C PHE A 100 -0.20 15.23 -10.49
N ARG A 101 -1.02 14.91 -11.50
CA ARG A 101 -0.80 13.72 -12.34
C ARG A 101 0.56 13.75 -13.00
N THR A 102 0.90 14.84 -13.70
CA THR A 102 2.17 14.97 -14.43
C THR A 102 3.36 14.79 -13.49
N LEU A 103 3.33 15.41 -12.31
CA LEU A 103 4.40 15.26 -11.33
C LEU A 103 4.44 13.84 -10.74
N ALA A 104 3.30 13.19 -10.52
CA ALA A 104 3.25 11.79 -10.06
C ALA A 104 3.81 10.82 -11.11
N ASP A 105 3.53 11.05 -12.40
CA ASP A 105 4.07 10.27 -13.51
C ASP A 105 5.60 10.41 -13.55
N GLN A 106 6.10 11.64 -13.55
CA GLN A 106 7.54 11.93 -13.53
C GLN A 106 8.23 11.33 -12.31
N LEU A 107 7.68 11.53 -11.11
CA LEU A 107 8.24 10.96 -9.89
C LEU A 107 8.23 9.43 -9.91
N GLY A 108 7.15 8.82 -10.42
CA GLY A 108 7.05 7.37 -10.58
C GLY A 108 8.15 6.82 -11.48
N GLU A 109 8.39 7.46 -12.63
CA GLU A 109 9.48 7.11 -13.55
C GLU A 109 10.85 7.24 -12.86
N ARG A 110 11.08 8.34 -12.13
CA ARG A 110 12.35 8.55 -11.41
C ARG A 110 12.56 7.55 -10.27
N ILE A 111 11.50 7.14 -9.57
CA ILE A 111 11.59 6.06 -8.57
C ILE A 111 12.02 4.75 -9.23
N VAL A 112 11.39 4.39 -10.35
CA VAL A 112 11.70 3.15 -11.09
C VAL A 112 13.09 3.20 -11.73
N GLU A 113 13.61 4.39 -12.05
CA GLU A 113 14.96 4.55 -12.62
C GLU A 113 16.06 4.53 -11.55
N CYS A 114 15.88 5.27 -10.44
CA CYS A 114 16.98 5.55 -9.51
C CYS A 114 17.05 4.61 -8.29
N PHE A 115 15.90 4.09 -7.84
CA PHE A 115 15.85 3.27 -6.63
C PHE A 115 16.04 1.76 -6.82
N PRO A 116 15.97 1.12 -8.00
CA PRO A 116 16.35 -0.29 -8.07
C PRO A 116 17.82 -0.50 -7.66
N GLY A 117 18.05 -1.40 -6.72
CA GLY A 117 19.37 -1.87 -6.31
C GLY A 117 19.82 -3.10 -7.09
N ASP A 118 21.12 -3.37 -7.06
CA ASP A 118 21.74 -4.50 -7.78
C ASP A 118 21.23 -5.87 -7.29
N SER A 119 20.72 -5.90 -6.06
CA SER A 119 20.16 -7.09 -5.40
C SER A 119 18.70 -7.38 -5.75
N GLY A 120 18.08 -6.61 -6.67
CA GLY A 120 16.69 -6.82 -7.09
C GLY A 120 15.62 -6.35 -6.09
N HIS A 121 16.00 -5.47 -5.15
CA HIS A 121 15.10 -4.74 -4.26
C HIS A 121 15.38 -3.24 -4.36
N TYR A 122 14.51 -2.40 -3.81
CA TYR A 122 14.78 -0.96 -3.76
C TYR A 122 15.99 -0.63 -2.87
N LYS A 123 16.68 0.46 -3.22
CA LYS A 123 17.61 1.19 -2.37
C LYS A 123 16.83 1.92 -1.29
N ALA A 124 17.45 2.16 -0.15
CA ALA A 124 16.83 2.88 0.95
C ALA A 124 16.74 4.39 0.71
N GLY A 125 17.76 4.98 0.07
CA GLY A 125 17.80 6.41 -0.21
C GLY A 125 19.13 6.90 -0.74
N LEU A 126 19.15 8.19 -1.09
CA LEU A 126 20.35 8.93 -1.46
C LEU A 126 20.68 9.97 -0.38
N LEU A 127 21.87 9.90 0.19
CA LEU A 127 22.37 10.87 1.17
C LEU A 127 23.24 11.93 0.49
N VAL A 128 23.15 13.16 0.98
CA VAL A 128 24.06 14.26 0.64
C VAL A 128 24.87 14.63 1.87
N LEU A 129 26.19 14.65 1.72
CA LEU A 129 27.14 14.97 2.78
C LEU A 129 27.48 16.46 2.78
N GLU A 130 28.06 16.95 3.87
CA GLU A 130 28.40 18.38 4.07
C GLU A 130 29.35 18.97 3.02
N ASP A 131 30.13 18.14 2.34
CA ASP A 131 31.02 18.54 1.24
C ASP A 131 30.39 18.39 -0.15
N GLY A 132 29.10 18.01 -0.21
CA GLY A 132 28.35 17.80 -1.44
C GLY A 132 28.48 16.41 -2.06
N GLU A 133 29.25 15.50 -1.45
CA GLU A 133 29.30 14.09 -1.87
C GLU A 133 27.90 13.46 -1.76
N GLN A 134 27.58 12.60 -2.73
CA GLN A 134 26.31 11.87 -2.77
C GLN A 134 26.56 10.38 -2.62
N LEU A 135 25.83 9.74 -1.70
CA LEU A 135 25.97 8.33 -1.38
C LEU A 135 24.62 7.61 -1.44
N TRP A 136 24.50 6.63 -2.34
CA TRP A 136 23.35 5.72 -2.35
C TRP A 136 23.48 4.69 -1.24
N ILE A 137 22.38 4.48 -0.52
CA ILE A 137 22.25 3.47 0.53
C ILE A 137 21.43 2.31 -0.03
N GLU A 138 22.09 1.20 -0.30
CA GLU A 138 21.46 -0.01 -0.85
C GLU A 138 20.65 -0.75 0.22
N ASP A 139 21.23 -0.90 1.42
CA ASP A 139 20.65 -1.69 2.50
C ASP A 139 19.79 -0.81 3.42
N PHE A 140 18.51 -1.14 3.55
CA PHE A 140 17.58 -0.41 4.43
C PHE A 140 17.99 -0.41 5.91
N ARG A 141 18.78 -1.40 6.35
CA ARG A 141 19.35 -1.46 7.70
C ARG A 141 20.38 -0.38 7.96
N GLU A 142 20.92 0.21 6.90
CA GLU A 142 21.84 1.32 6.96
C GLU A 142 21.15 2.69 6.85
N LEU A 143 19.82 2.79 6.81
CA LEU A 143 19.14 4.08 6.85
C LEU A 143 18.09 4.10 7.96
N ASP A 144 16.83 3.83 7.62
CA ASP A 144 15.75 3.73 8.59
C ASP A 144 14.86 2.55 8.19
N LEU A 145 14.82 1.55 9.08
CA LEU A 145 14.11 0.30 8.86
C LEU A 145 12.60 0.52 8.74
N TRP A 146 12.06 1.48 9.51
CA TRP A 146 10.65 1.78 9.58
C TRP A 146 10.19 2.48 8.31
N GLU A 147 10.88 3.56 7.94
CA GLU A 147 10.59 4.30 6.71
C GLU A 147 10.61 3.37 5.50
N TYR A 148 11.64 2.52 5.37
CA TYR A 148 11.74 1.60 4.25
C TYR A 148 10.56 0.62 4.21
N ALA A 149 10.22 0.00 5.34
CA ALA A 149 9.09 -0.92 5.42
C ALA A 149 7.76 -0.24 5.09
N TRP A 150 7.56 1.00 5.53
CA TRP A 150 6.39 1.79 5.15
C TRP A 150 6.34 2.08 3.65
N ALA A 151 7.47 2.49 3.07
CA ALA A 151 7.58 2.82 1.65
C ALA A 151 7.12 1.68 0.75
N VAL A 152 7.46 0.44 1.14
CA VAL A 152 7.20 -0.74 0.31
C VAL A 152 5.86 -1.42 0.62
N SER A 153 5.10 -0.98 1.63
CA SER A 153 3.89 -1.70 2.09
C SER A 153 2.61 -0.89 2.31
N LEU A 154 2.68 0.43 2.53
CA LEU A 154 1.52 1.21 2.95
C LEU A 154 0.72 1.84 1.79
N GLY A 155 1.42 2.22 0.72
CA GLY A 155 0.85 3.03 -0.35
C GLY A 155 -0.30 2.33 -1.09
N PRO A 156 -1.40 3.03 -1.43
CA PRO A 156 -2.42 2.50 -2.34
C PRO A 156 -1.92 2.34 -3.79
N PHE A 157 -0.88 3.08 -4.19
CA PHE A 157 -0.30 3.07 -5.53
C PHE A 157 1.20 2.75 -5.46
N TYR A 158 1.66 1.89 -6.37
CA TYR A 158 3.07 1.47 -6.45
C TYR A 158 3.67 1.84 -7.80
N PRO A 159 4.76 2.63 -7.85
CA PRO A 159 5.50 2.89 -9.09
C PRO A 159 5.93 1.58 -9.78
N ASP A 160 6.44 0.61 -9.02
CA ASP A 160 6.63 -0.78 -9.45
C ASP A 160 6.22 -1.74 -8.34
N LEU A 161 5.03 -2.35 -8.48
CA LEU A 161 4.51 -3.31 -7.51
C LEU A 161 5.41 -4.55 -7.38
N GLY A 162 6.01 -5.03 -8.48
CA GLY A 162 6.86 -6.22 -8.44
C GLY A 162 8.09 -5.97 -7.57
N LEU A 163 8.75 -4.82 -7.77
CA LEU A 163 9.91 -4.43 -6.98
C LEU A 163 9.54 -4.09 -5.53
N ALA A 164 8.36 -3.51 -5.28
CA ALA A 164 7.84 -3.31 -3.92
C ALA A 164 7.59 -4.65 -3.19
N LEU A 165 7.06 -5.67 -3.88
CA LEU A 165 6.85 -7.00 -3.32
C LEU A 165 8.18 -7.71 -3.04
N ALA A 166 9.16 -7.63 -3.95
CA ALA A 166 10.51 -8.15 -3.71
C ALA A 166 11.16 -7.48 -2.50
N SER A 167 11.06 -6.16 -2.40
CA SER A 167 11.56 -5.38 -1.27
C SER A 167 10.84 -5.71 0.04
N SER A 168 9.53 -5.96 -0.02
CA SER A 168 8.74 -6.37 1.14
C SER A 168 9.17 -7.73 1.69
N ARG A 169 9.46 -8.69 0.80
CA ARG A 169 10.03 -10.00 1.20
C ARG A 169 11.39 -9.83 1.86
N PHE A 170 12.25 -8.98 1.29
CA PHE A 170 13.55 -8.67 1.87
C PHE A 170 13.43 -8.11 3.29
N VAL A 171 12.48 -7.20 3.55
CA VAL A 171 12.20 -6.70 4.90
C VAL A 171 11.73 -7.82 5.83
N MET A 172 10.79 -8.65 5.39
CA MET A 172 10.27 -9.77 6.18
C MET A 172 11.38 -10.74 6.60
N GLU A 173 12.35 -10.99 5.72
CA GLU A 173 13.46 -11.92 5.96
C GLU A 173 14.57 -11.32 6.84
N GLU A 174 14.91 -10.04 6.67
CA GLU A 174 16.08 -9.43 7.31
C GLU A 174 15.75 -8.66 8.59
N TRP A 175 14.59 -8.02 8.71
CA TRP A 175 14.29 -7.16 9.85
C TRP A 175 14.27 -7.92 11.19
N PRO A 176 13.68 -9.12 11.30
CA PRO A 176 13.76 -9.90 12.55
C PRO A 176 15.19 -10.21 13.01
N LYS A 177 16.17 -10.22 12.08
CA LYS A 177 17.59 -10.48 12.40
C LYS A 177 18.27 -9.29 13.07
N THR A 178 17.69 -8.09 13.01
CA THR A 178 18.23 -6.89 13.68
C THR A 178 17.81 -6.79 15.15
N GLY A 179 16.95 -7.71 15.63
CA GLY A 179 16.44 -7.74 17.00
C GLY A 179 15.01 -7.21 17.09
N THR A 180 14.83 -6.05 17.70
CA THR A 180 13.51 -5.41 17.87
C THR A 180 13.09 -4.67 16.59
N TYR A 181 11.82 -4.79 16.22
CA TYR A 181 11.21 -4.11 15.07
C TYR A 181 9.85 -3.50 15.43
N GLY A 182 9.39 -2.55 14.62
CA GLY A 182 8.11 -1.87 14.80
C GLY A 182 6.93 -2.72 14.34
N LEU A 183 5.96 -2.96 15.21
CA LEU A 183 4.78 -3.73 14.88
C LEU A 183 3.85 -3.01 13.90
N CYS A 184 3.83 -1.66 13.93
CA CYS A 184 3.00 -0.86 13.03
C CYS A 184 3.35 -1.05 11.53
N PRO A 185 4.59 -0.80 11.09
CA PRO A 185 5.00 -1.11 9.71
C PRO A 185 5.01 -2.61 9.41
N TRP A 186 5.26 -3.46 10.41
CA TRP A 186 5.23 -4.91 10.25
C TRP A 186 3.84 -5.45 9.90
N ASN A 187 2.79 -4.86 10.48
CA ASN A 187 1.40 -5.21 10.17
C ASN A 187 1.02 -4.82 8.76
N THR A 188 1.40 -3.64 8.29
CA THR A 188 1.10 -3.25 6.91
C THR A 188 1.90 -4.06 5.89
N LEU A 189 3.14 -4.40 6.23
CA LEU A 189 3.96 -5.33 5.47
C LEU A 189 3.30 -6.71 5.36
N SER A 190 2.88 -7.29 6.49
CA SER A 190 2.22 -8.60 6.53
C SER A 190 0.90 -8.59 5.74
N ARG A 191 0.14 -7.50 5.80
CA ARG A 191 -1.06 -7.31 4.97
C ARG A 191 -0.74 -7.33 3.47
N LEU A 192 0.25 -6.58 3.01
CA LEU A 192 0.63 -6.57 1.59
C LEU A 192 1.08 -7.97 1.18
N LEU A 193 1.98 -8.58 1.95
CA LEU A 193 2.50 -9.90 1.66
C LEU A 193 1.42 -10.98 1.68
N LYS A 194 0.43 -10.93 2.59
CA LYS A 194 -0.72 -11.86 2.60
C LYS A 194 -1.57 -11.79 1.33
N GLN A 195 -1.69 -10.61 0.71
CA GLN A 195 -2.50 -10.46 -0.50
C GLN A 195 -1.85 -11.11 -1.72
N TYR A 196 -0.53 -11.07 -1.81
CA TYR A 196 0.19 -11.42 -3.03
C TYR A 196 1.05 -12.67 -2.90
N VAL A 197 1.58 -12.97 -1.72
CA VAL A 197 2.71 -13.88 -1.53
C VAL A 197 2.44 -14.96 -0.48
N LEU A 198 1.93 -14.59 0.69
CA LEU A 198 1.88 -15.49 1.84
C LEU A 198 0.59 -16.30 1.89
N ASP A 199 0.74 -17.59 2.24
CA ASP A 199 -0.36 -18.41 2.73
C ASP A 199 -0.78 -17.97 4.15
N ASP A 200 -1.86 -18.56 4.67
CA ASP A 200 -2.34 -18.20 6.00
C ASP A 200 -1.30 -18.53 7.07
N LEU A 201 -0.55 -19.63 6.96
CA LEU A 201 0.40 -20.05 7.99
C LEU A 201 1.57 -19.06 8.13
N ALA A 202 2.16 -18.63 7.03
CA ALA A 202 3.25 -17.66 7.05
C ALA A 202 2.77 -16.28 7.52
N PHE A 203 1.55 -15.88 7.16
CA PHE A 203 0.92 -14.66 7.66
C PHE A 203 0.69 -14.70 9.18
N GLU A 204 0.19 -15.82 9.72
CA GLU A 204 0.05 -16.01 11.17
C GLU A 204 1.38 -15.92 11.89
N HIS A 205 2.44 -16.52 11.33
CA HIS A 205 3.77 -16.44 11.91
C HIS A 205 4.29 -14.99 11.99
N MET A 206 3.99 -14.15 11.00
CA MET A 206 4.35 -12.72 11.07
C MET A 206 3.63 -12.01 12.23
N LEU A 207 2.37 -12.33 12.52
CA LEU A 207 1.60 -11.65 13.56
C LEU A 207 1.79 -12.25 14.96
N GLU A 208 2.36 -13.45 15.05
CA GLU A 208 2.48 -14.23 16.28
C GLU A 208 3.16 -13.46 17.42
N VAL A 209 4.18 -12.67 17.11
CA VAL A 209 4.92 -11.89 18.12
C VAL A 209 4.04 -10.83 18.76
N GLU A 210 3.28 -10.07 17.98
CA GLU A 210 2.38 -9.04 18.52
C GLU A 210 1.28 -9.66 19.36
N PHE A 211 0.69 -10.79 18.93
CA PHE A 211 -0.31 -11.49 19.72
C PHE A 211 0.26 -12.02 21.04
N ARG A 212 1.46 -12.59 21.01
CA ARG A 212 2.14 -13.08 22.21
C ARG A 212 2.47 -11.94 23.18
N ASP A 213 3.01 -10.84 22.66
CA ASP A 213 3.34 -9.66 23.45
C ASP A 213 2.07 -9.03 24.05
N ALA A 214 0.99 -8.92 23.27
CA ALA A 214 -0.29 -8.41 23.76
C ALA A 214 -0.94 -9.30 24.83
N LEU A 215 -0.71 -10.61 24.79
CA LEU A 215 -1.20 -11.55 25.81
C LEU A 215 -0.29 -11.63 27.05
N THR A 216 0.87 -10.97 27.03
CA THR A 216 1.82 -11.00 28.14
C THR A 216 1.44 -9.98 29.22
N TYR A 217 1.44 -10.43 30.48
CA TYR A 217 1.24 -9.53 31.61
C TYR A 217 2.49 -8.71 31.87
N THR A 218 2.37 -7.38 31.88
CA THR A 218 3.50 -6.48 32.13
C THR A 218 3.34 -5.84 33.50
N GLU A 219 4.44 -5.69 34.24
CA GLU A 219 4.43 -5.01 35.55
C GLU A 219 4.09 -3.51 35.42
N THR A 220 4.56 -2.89 34.34
CA THR A 220 4.38 -1.45 34.08
C THR A 220 2.95 -1.10 33.65
N TYR A 221 2.32 -1.95 32.83
CA TYR A 221 0.94 -1.78 32.33
C TYR A 221 0.20 -3.13 32.35
N PRO A 222 -0.52 -3.47 33.44
CA PRO A 222 -1.16 -4.77 33.61
C PRO A 222 -2.46 -4.89 32.81
N MET A 223 -2.40 -4.61 31.50
CA MET A 223 -3.54 -4.65 30.58
C MET A 223 -3.27 -5.72 29.52
N VAL A 224 -3.74 -6.93 29.78
CA VAL A 224 -3.77 -8.00 28.78
C VAL A 224 -4.62 -7.55 27.59
N GLY A 225 -4.12 -7.76 26.38
CA GLY A 225 -4.71 -7.33 25.12
C GLY A 225 -4.23 -5.96 24.63
N ALA A 226 -3.37 -5.26 25.38
CA ALA A 226 -2.74 -4.04 24.90
C ALA A 226 -1.62 -4.39 23.89
N THR A 227 -1.69 -3.83 22.68
CA THR A 227 -0.62 -3.97 21.70
C THR A 227 0.52 -3.01 22.03
N THR A 228 1.76 -3.44 21.77
CA THR A 228 2.97 -2.62 21.94
C THR A 228 3.40 -2.02 20.62
N GLU A 229 4.30 -1.05 20.66
CA GLU A 229 4.89 -0.48 19.44
C GLU A 229 5.97 -1.39 18.84
N TYR A 230 6.72 -2.07 19.71
CA TYR A 230 7.92 -2.82 19.37
C TYR A 230 7.78 -4.29 19.72
N ALA A 231 8.26 -5.15 18.83
CA ALA A 231 8.37 -6.59 19.04
C ALA A 231 9.34 -6.94 20.17
N HIS A 232 8.96 -7.91 21.01
CA HIS A 232 9.75 -8.43 22.13
C HIS A 232 10.04 -7.41 23.24
N ALA A 233 9.33 -6.28 23.26
CA ALA A 233 9.50 -5.23 24.26
C ALA A 233 8.21 -4.97 25.07
N PRO A 234 7.60 -5.99 25.73
CA PRO A 234 6.36 -5.81 26.46
C PRO A 234 6.52 -4.98 27.75
N HIS A 235 7.68 -4.99 28.40
CA HIS A 235 7.88 -4.38 29.72
C HIS A 235 8.20 -2.87 29.77
N PRO A 236 9.04 -2.31 28.87
CA PRO A 236 9.50 -0.92 29.02
C PRO A 236 8.55 0.14 28.45
N PHE A 237 7.50 -0.23 27.71
CA PHE A 237 6.71 0.73 26.94
C PHE A 237 5.28 0.96 27.48
N ARG A 238 4.88 2.24 27.45
CA ARG A 238 3.48 2.68 27.42
C ARG A 238 2.73 1.91 26.34
N GLY A 239 1.56 1.36 26.66
CA GLY A 239 0.66 0.80 25.64
C GLY A 239 0.34 1.89 24.62
N LEU A 240 0.86 1.76 23.40
CA LEU A 240 0.68 2.73 22.33
C LEU A 240 -0.38 2.19 21.39
N PRO A 241 -1.59 2.80 21.35
CA PRO A 241 -2.70 2.30 20.53
C PRO A 241 -2.43 2.38 19.01
N PHE A 242 -1.29 2.95 18.58
CA PHE A 242 -0.90 3.05 17.17
C PHE A 242 -0.80 1.69 16.49
N SER A 243 -0.23 0.67 17.16
CA SER A 243 -0.12 -0.68 16.59
C SER A 243 -1.49 -1.36 16.45
N THR A 244 -2.42 -1.12 17.39
CA THR A 244 -3.78 -1.67 17.32
C THR A 244 -4.48 -1.28 16.01
N GLY A 245 -4.30 -0.04 15.54
CA GLY A 245 -4.88 0.43 14.29
C GLY A 245 -4.37 -0.34 13.08
N SER A 246 -3.05 -0.51 12.97
CA SER A 246 -2.41 -1.26 11.89
C SER A 246 -2.78 -2.75 11.90
N LEU A 247 -2.90 -3.36 13.09
CA LEU A 247 -3.30 -4.74 13.27
C LEU A 247 -4.76 -4.96 12.83
N LEU A 248 -5.68 -4.09 13.29
CA LEU A 248 -7.09 -4.15 12.89
C LEU A 248 -7.25 -3.95 11.37
N TYR A 249 -6.51 -3.01 10.79
CA TYR A 249 -6.50 -2.77 9.35
C TYR A 249 -6.03 -4.00 8.55
N THR A 250 -5.11 -4.77 9.12
CA THR A 250 -4.53 -5.98 8.54
C THR A 250 -5.49 -7.16 8.65
N LEU A 251 -6.05 -7.41 9.84
CA LEU A 251 -7.00 -8.49 10.08
C LEU A 251 -8.33 -8.27 9.34
N HIS A 252 -8.83 -7.04 9.27
CA HIS A 252 -10.05 -6.72 8.53
C HIS A 252 -9.90 -7.03 7.04
N ALA A 253 -8.71 -6.77 6.48
CA ALA A 253 -8.40 -7.05 5.07
C ALA A 253 -8.43 -8.55 4.72
N CYS A 254 -8.47 -9.46 5.71
CA CYS A 254 -8.64 -10.90 5.46
C CYS A 254 -10.04 -11.27 4.95
N VAL A 255 -11.02 -10.38 5.10
CA VAL A 255 -12.41 -10.59 4.64
C VAL A 255 -12.90 -9.45 3.76
N LEU A 256 -12.62 -8.21 4.16
CA LEU A 256 -13.03 -7.00 3.44
C LEU A 256 -11.86 -6.01 3.38
N GLN A 257 -11.33 -5.79 2.19
CA GLN A 257 -10.16 -4.97 1.97
C GLN A 257 -10.54 -3.64 1.32
N SER A 258 -10.07 -2.53 1.87
CA SER A 258 -10.07 -1.25 1.18
C SER A 258 -9.05 -1.25 0.04
N LEU A 259 -9.51 -0.90 -1.16
CA LEU A 259 -8.69 -0.64 -2.34
C LEU A 259 -8.47 0.87 -2.51
N PRO A 260 -7.55 1.31 -3.40
CA PRO A 260 -7.36 2.73 -3.69
C PRO A 260 -8.67 3.42 -4.05
N LEU A 261 -9.50 2.76 -4.87
CA LEU A 261 -10.80 3.25 -5.31
C LEU A 261 -11.90 2.18 -5.24
N GLY A 262 -12.10 1.60 -4.08
CA GLY A 262 -13.22 0.66 -3.87
C GLY A 262 -13.03 -0.26 -2.68
N LEU A 263 -13.76 -1.37 -2.71
CA LEU A 263 -13.65 -2.46 -1.74
C LEU A 263 -13.45 -3.78 -2.46
N ALA A 264 -12.73 -4.70 -1.83
CA ALA A 264 -12.57 -6.06 -2.32
C ALA A 264 -12.83 -7.08 -1.22
N ILE A 265 -13.28 -8.25 -1.64
CA ILE A 265 -13.58 -9.39 -0.80
C ILE A 265 -12.34 -10.29 -0.76
N ARG A 266 -12.08 -10.87 0.42
CA ARG A 266 -10.96 -11.79 0.63
C ARG A 266 -11.42 -13.04 1.36
N GLY A 267 -10.63 -14.10 1.21
CA GLY A 267 -10.77 -15.35 1.94
C GLY A 267 -9.56 -15.51 2.86
N SER A 268 -9.81 -15.97 4.08
CA SER A 268 -8.79 -16.39 5.04
C SER A 268 -9.50 -17.07 6.20
N LYS A 269 -8.82 -17.97 6.91
CA LYS A 269 -9.36 -18.61 8.12
C LYS A 269 -9.33 -17.70 9.37
N TYR A 270 -8.66 -16.55 9.31
CA TYR A 270 -8.40 -15.70 10.50
C TYR A 270 -9.51 -14.72 10.85
N ALA A 271 -10.41 -14.43 9.90
CA ALA A 271 -11.54 -13.56 10.15
C ALA A 271 -12.78 -14.17 9.48
N ASP A 272 -13.83 -14.33 10.27
CA ASP A 272 -15.09 -14.89 9.77
C ASP A 272 -16.11 -13.81 9.42
N GLN A 273 -16.05 -12.67 10.10
CA GLN A 273 -17.09 -11.65 10.03
C GLN A 273 -16.54 -10.24 10.18
N VAL A 274 -17.13 -9.32 9.43
CA VAL A 274 -17.07 -7.88 9.66
C VAL A 274 -18.50 -7.36 9.81
N SER A 275 -18.77 -6.61 10.88
CA SER A 275 -20.09 -6.02 11.10
C SER A 275 -20.05 -4.51 10.95
N ARG A 276 -21.07 -3.95 10.31
CA ARG A 276 -21.35 -2.51 10.20
C ARG A 276 -20.19 -1.71 9.62
N PHE A 277 -19.46 -2.26 8.65
CA PHE A 277 -18.42 -1.51 7.94
C PHE A 277 -19.05 -0.36 7.17
N GLN A 278 -18.58 0.86 7.40
CA GLN A 278 -19.11 2.05 6.75
C GLN A 278 -18.28 2.37 5.50
N TYR A 279 -18.93 2.42 4.35
CA TYR A 279 -18.34 2.84 3.09
C TYR A 279 -19.28 3.82 2.39
N ARG A 280 -18.90 5.10 2.34
CA ARG A 280 -19.75 6.18 1.83
C ARG A 280 -21.13 6.14 2.52
N ASN A 281 -22.21 5.96 1.74
CA ASN A 281 -23.59 5.84 2.24
C ASN A 281 -24.04 4.39 2.45
N ALA A 282 -23.14 3.41 2.32
CA ALA A 282 -23.39 1.99 2.53
C ALA A 282 -22.86 1.54 3.90
N ARG A 283 -23.63 0.66 4.54
CA ARG A 283 -23.26 -0.08 5.74
C ARG A 283 -23.24 -1.56 5.38
N ILE A 284 -22.07 -2.18 5.46
CA ILE A 284 -21.81 -3.52 4.93
C ILE A 284 -21.60 -4.47 6.10
N ASP A 285 -22.37 -5.54 6.13
CA ASP A 285 -22.17 -6.69 7.02
C ASP A 285 -21.62 -7.85 6.15
N VAL A 286 -20.44 -8.37 6.48
CA VAL A 286 -19.77 -9.45 5.74
C VAL A 286 -19.66 -10.68 6.63
N SER A 287 -20.02 -11.85 6.10
CA SER A 287 -19.84 -13.14 6.75
C SER A 287 -19.21 -14.15 5.81
N SER A 288 -18.30 -14.97 6.32
CA SER A 288 -17.62 -16.04 5.59
C SER A 288 -17.79 -17.40 6.27
N ILE A 289 -17.77 -18.47 5.48
CA ILE A 289 -17.84 -19.87 5.91
C ILE A 289 -16.82 -20.74 5.17
N GLY A 290 -16.50 -21.92 5.70
CA GLY A 290 -15.52 -22.87 5.15
C GLY A 290 -14.11 -22.64 5.71
N ASP A 291 -13.13 -23.51 5.43
CA ASP A 291 -11.79 -23.45 6.07
C ASP A 291 -10.66 -23.12 5.09
N GLY A 292 -10.99 -22.78 3.83
CA GLY A 292 -10.01 -22.47 2.80
C GLY A 292 -9.53 -21.01 2.80
N GLU A 293 -8.45 -20.74 2.06
CA GLU A 293 -7.85 -19.40 1.96
C GLU A 293 -8.35 -18.61 0.73
N ALA A 294 -8.92 -19.28 -0.27
CA ALA A 294 -9.45 -18.63 -1.45
C ALA A 294 -10.93 -18.29 -1.27
N VAL A 295 -11.39 -17.19 -1.86
CA VAL A 295 -12.82 -16.98 -2.10
C VAL A 295 -13.26 -17.99 -3.16
N GLY A 296 -14.07 -18.97 -2.80
CA GLY A 296 -14.64 -19.94 -3.76
C GLY A 296 -15.81 -19.35 -4.52
N SER A 297 -16.77 -18.79 -3.77
CA SER A 297 -17.88 -18.01 -4.29
C SER A 297 -18.25 -16.90 -3.30
N TRP A 298 -18.89 -15.85 -3.78
CA TRP A 298 -19.47 -14.84 -2.91
C TRP A 298 -20.71 -14.22 -3.52
N SER A 299 -21.53 -13.62 -2.67
CA SER A 299 -22.73 -12.91 -3.08
C SER A 299 -22.86 -11.59 -2.34
N MET A 300 -23.56 -10.67 -2.99
CA MET A 300 -23.93 -9.39 -2.43
C MET A 300 -25.42 -9.20 -2.52
N ASN A 301 -26.05 -8.92 -1.38
CA ASN A 301 -27.50 -8.74 -1.28
C ASN A 301 -28.29 -9.91 -1.90
N GLY A 302 -27.77 -11.14 -1.73
CA GLY A 302 -28.37 -12.38 -2.25
C GLY A 302 -28.08 -12.67 -3.73
N SER A 303 -27.37 -11.79 -4.44
CA SER A 303 -26.96 -12.01 -5.84
C SER A 303 -25.50 -12.46 -5.91
N VAL A 304 -25.23 -13.59 -6.56
CA VAL A 304 -23.87 -14.08 -6.80
C VAL A 304 -23.12 -13.09 -7.70
N VAL A 305 -21.84 -12.86 -7.40
CA VAL A 305 -20.95 -12.03 -8.21
C VAL A 305 -19.84 -12.93 -8.78
N LEU A 306 -19.63 -12.85 -10.09
CA LEU A 306 -18.68 -13.67 -10.84
C LEU A 306 -17.57 -12.81 -11.44
N GLY A 307 -16.43 -13.43 -11.76
CA GLY A 307 -15.31 -12.78 -12.47
C GLY A 307 -14.56 -11.72 -11.65
N THR A 308 -14.95 -11.39 -10.43
CA THR A 308 -14.28 -10.35 -9.63
C THR A 308 -14.34 -10.64 -8.13
N LEU A 309 -13.31 -10.18 -7.42
CA LEU A 309 -13.28 -10.01 -5.97
C LEU A 309 -13.50 -8.56 -5.54
N GLN A 310 -13.41 -7.60 -6.46
CA GLN A 310 -13.76 -6.21 -6.18
C GLN A 310 -15.28 -6.03 -6.21
N ILE A 311 -15.83 -5.32 -5.23
CA ILE A 311 -17.26 -5.02 -5.15
C ILE A 311 -17.63 -4.00 -6.25
N PRO A 312 -18.51 -4.35 -7.21
CA PRO A 312 -19.01 -3.38 -8.17
C PRO A 312 -19.93 -2.36 -7.49
N GLU A 313 -19.78 -1.07 -7.82
CA GLU A 313 -20.64 -0.01 -7.28
C GLU A 313 -22.11 -0.23 -7.64
N SER A 314 -22.43 -0.86 -8.78
CA SER A 314 -23.81 -1.17 -9.18
C SER A 314 -24.52 -2.17 -8.25
N LYS A 315 -23.78 -2.92 -7.42
CA LYS A 315 -24.33 -3.88 -6.45
C LYS A 315 -24.47 -3.30 -5.03
N LEU A 316 -23.89 -2.12 -4.77
CA LEU A 316 -23.94 -1.43 -3.48
C LEU A 316 -25.23 -0.62 -3.34
N TYR A 317 -26.04 -0.95 -2.34
CA TYR A 317 -27.20 -0.15 -1.97
C TYR A 317 -26.83 0.98 -1.01
N HIS A 318 -27.57 2.08 -1.07
CA HIS A 318 -27.60 3.04 0.03
C HIS A 318 -28.19 2.36 1.27
N GLY A 319 -27.52 2.47 2.41
CA GLY A 319 -27.92 1.81 3.65
C GLY A 319 -27.34 0.40 3.78
N LYS A 320 -28.15 -0.56 4.25
CA LYS A 320 -27.67 -1.88 4.66
C LYS A 320 -27.37 -2.78 3.47
N ASN A 321 -26.20 -3.39 3.49
CA ASN A 321 -25.76 -4.39 2.53
C ASN A 321 -25.28 -5.63 3.25
N LYS A 322 -25.45 -6.79 2.63
CA LYS A 322 -24.95 -8.07 3.13
C LYS A 322 -24.04 -8.70 2.09
N VAL A 323 -22.87 -9.16 2.54
CA VAL A 323 -21.92 -9.94 1.73
C VAL A 323 -21.75 -11.31 2.37
N GLU A 324 -21.86 -12.36 1.55
CA GLU A 324 -21.70 -13.74 2.00
C GLU A 324 -20.60 -14.41 1.19
N ILE A 325 -19.61 -14.98 1.86
CA ILE A 325 -18.41 -15.57 1.26
C ILE A 325 -18.38 -17.06 1.59
N THR A 326 -18.21 -17.90 0.57
CA THR A 326 -17.85 -19.30 0.76
C THR A 326 -16.38 -19.47 0.43
N ARG A 327 -15.58 -19.83 1.44
CA ARG A 327 -14.15 -20.09 1.29
C ARG A 327 -13.92 -21.46 0.65
N ALA A 328 -12.88 -21.56 -0.17
CA ALA A 328 -12.44 -22.77 -0.84
C ALA A 328 -10.92 -22.91 -0.72
N ALA A 329 -10.40 -24.14 -0.88
CA ALA A 329 -8.97 -24.38 -0.85
C ALA A 329 -8.23 -23.65 -1.98
N ALA A 330 -8.86 -23.53 -3.16
CA ALA A 330 -8.34 -22.82 -4.31
C ALA A 330 -9.47 -22.27 -5.18
N HIS A 331 -9.12 -21.34 -6.07
CA HIS A 331 -9.96 -20.87 -7.18
C HIS A 331 -9.14 -20.94 -8.46
N THR A 332 -9.68 -21.54 -9.52
CA THR A 332 -8.93 -21.85 -10.75
C THR A 332 -9.28 -20.94 -11.91
N GLU A 333 -10.42 -20.25 -11.88
CA GLU A 333 -10.85 -19.42 -12.99
C GLU A 333 -10.16 -18.04 -12.96
N PRO A 334 -9.96 -17.40 -14.13
CA PRO A 334 -9.53 -16.01 -14.20
C PRO A 334 -10.50 -15.10 -13.45
N ARG A 335 -10.00 -14.13 -12.68
CA ARG A 335 -10.86 -13.09 -12.11
C ARG A 335 -10.08 -11.84 -11.72
N LEU A 336 -10.77 -10.71 -11.69
CA LEU A 336 -10.23 -9.47 -11.16
C LEU A 336 -10.03 -9.60 -9.64
N PHE A 337 -8.79 -9.53 -9.17
CA PHE A 337 -8.42 -9.60 -7.76
C PHE A 337 -8.52 -8.24 -7.06
N SER A 338 -8.04 -7.19 -7.73
CA SER A 338 -8.08 -5.80 -7.27
C SER A 338 -7.81 -4.83 -8.43
N SER A 339 -8.17 -3.57 -8.23
CA SER A 339 -7.77 -2.48 -9.11
C SER A 339 -7.49 -1.18 -8.35
N THR A 340 -6.79 -0.26 -9.01
CA THR A 340 -6.69 1.14 -8.58
C THR A 340 -7.90 1.99 -9.02
N ALA A 341 -8.89 1.40 -9.70
CA ALA A 341 -10.04 2.08 -10.29
C ALA A 341 -11.37 1.73 -9.61
N ILE A 342 -12.40 2.53 -9.88
CA ILE A 342 -13.76 2.26 -9.40
C ILE A 342 -14.40 1.27 -10.35
N LEU A 343 -14.63 0.03 -9.91
CA LEU A 343 -15.44 -0.95 -10.64
C LEU A 343 -16.91 -0.54 -10.56
N LEU A 344 -17.49 -0.12 -11.69
CA LEU A 344 -18.90 0.25 -11.78
C LEU A 344 -19.76 -1.00 -11.90
N GLU A 345 -19.42 -1.88 -12.83
CA GLU A 345 -20.20 -3.06 -13.17
C GLU A 345 -19.29 -4.18 -13.68
N VAL A 346 -19.76 -5.42 -13.49
CA VAL A 346 -19.21 -6.61 -14.14
C VAL A 346 -20.37 -7.41 -14.73
N GLU A 347 -20.27 -7.68 -16.02
CA GLU A 347 -21.11 -8.65 -16.71
C GLU A 347 -20.28 -9.92 -16.93
N ALA A 348 -20.89 -11.07 -16.66
CA ALA A 348 -20.21 -12.35 -16.74
C ALA A 348 -21.10 -13.39 -17.37
N ASP A 349 -20.56 -14.11 -18.35
CA ASP A 349 -21.12 -15.35 -18.85
C ASP A 349 -20.04 -16.44 -18.92
N ASP A 350 -20.37 -17.57 -19.56
CA ASP A 350 -19.49 -18.73 -19.64
C ASP A 350 -18.21 -18.50 -20.48
N PHE A 351 -18.19 -17.46 -21.33
CA PHE A 351 -17.13 -17.23 -22.31
C PHE A 351 -16.39 -15.91 -22.12
N HIS A 352 -17.01 -14.93 -21.45
CA HIS A 352 -16.41 -13.62 -21.27
C HIS A 352 -16.84 -12.91 -19.99
N TYR A 353 -15.92 -12.10 -19.48
CA TYR A 353 -16.17 -11.10 -18.45
C TYR A 353 -15.97 -9.71 -19.04
N VAL A 354 -16.95 -8.83 -18.82
CA VAL A 354 -16.90 -7.42 -19.22
C VAL A 354 -16.94 -6.57 -17.96
N TYR A 355 -15.87 -5.82 -17.72
CA TYR A 355 -15.74 -4.92 -16.58
C TYR A 355 -15.89 -3.48 -17.06
N GLN A 356 -16.70 -2.70 -16.36
CA GLN A 356 -16.80 -1.25 -16.58
C GLN A 356 -16.18 -0.52 -15.40
N PHE A 357 -15.25 0.37 -15.69
CA PHE A 357 -14.52 1.13 -14.69
C PHE A 357 -14.67 2.63 -14.88
N ARG A 358 -14.56 3.35 -13.76
CA ARG A 358 -14.19 4.77 -13.74
C ARG A 358 -12.76 4.93 -13.22
N CYS A 359 -11.91 5.53 -14.03
CA CYS A 359 -10.46 5.67 -13.85
C CYS A 359 -10.06 7.14 -13.73
N PRO A 360 -10.11 7.74 -12.53
CA PRO A 360 -9.67 9.13 -12.33
C PRO A 360 -8.14 9.28 -12.33
N THR A 361 -7.36 8.20 -12.41
CA THR A 361 -5.90 8.20 -12.48
C THR A 361 -5.43 7.02 -13.34
N ALA A 362 -4.11 6.85 -13.50
CA ALA A 362 -3.54 5.69 -14.19
C ALA A 362 -4.09 4.38 -13.58
N CYS A 363 -4.50 3.46 -14.45
CA CYS A 363 -5.20 2.25 -14.03
C CYS A 363 -4.22 1.07 -13.92
N GLU A 364 -4.33 0.37 -12.80
CA GLU A 364 -3.67 -0.91 -12.55
C GLU A 364 -4.74 -1.92 -12.17
N LEU A 365 -4.78 -3.03 -12.91
CA LEU A 365 -5.65 -4.17 -12.66
C LEU A 365 -4.79 -5.38 -12.29
N ILE A 366 -5.20 -6.09 -11.25
CA ILE A 366 -4.57 -7.36 -10.85
C ILE A 366 -5.57 -8.48 -11.12
N PHE A 367 -5.18 -9.45 -11.92
CA PHE A 367 -5.97 -10.65 -12.18
C PHE A 367 -5.32 -11.87 -11.54
N GLU A 368 -6.14 -12.76 -10.96
CA GLU A 368 -5.74 -14.12 -10.61
C GLU A 368 -5.95 -15.06 -11.81
N ASN A 369 -5.08 -16.07 -11.95
CA ASN A 369 -5.19 -17.15 -12.93
C ASN A 369 -5.35 -16.67 -14.38
N PHE A 370 -4.71 -15.55 -14.72
CA PHE A 370 -4.85 -14.88 -16.01
C PHE A 370 -4.37 -15.75 -17.19
N GLU A 371 -3.50 -16.74 -16.95
CA GLU A 371 -3.01 -17.71 -17.93
C GLU A 371 -4.12 -18.59 -18.55
N HIS A 372 -5.30 -18.65 -17.91
CA HIS A 372 -6.46 -19.35 -18.44
C HIS A 372 -7.32 -18.46 -19.34
N ALA A 373 -7.07 -17.16 -19.41
CA ALA A 373 -7.72 -16.28 -20.38
C ALA A 373 -7.20 -16.53 -21.81
N THR A 374 -8.07 -16.36 -22.80
CA THR A 374 -7.74 -16.48 -24.24
C THR A 374 -7.55 -15.14 -24.93
N GLY A 375 -7.98 -14.05 -24.29
CA GLY A 375 -7.83 -12.70 -24.83
C GLY A 375 -8.17 -11.64 -23.81
N LEU A 376 -7.56 -10.48 -24.00
CA LEU A 376 -7.80 -9.26 -23.24
C LEU A 376 -8.01 -8.12 -24.25
N SER A 377 -9.02 -7.30 -24.04
CA SER A 377 -9.22 -6.08 -24.81
C SER A 377 -9.64 -4.95 -23.88
N ILE A 378 -9.06 -3.77 -24.08
CA ILE A 378 -9.27 -2.60 -23.22
C ILE A 378 -9.65 -1.44 -24.12
N TYR A 379 -10.73 -0.75 -23.76
CA TYR A 379 -11.29 0.35 -24.53
C TYR A 379 -11.60 1.53 -23.61
N ASP A 380 -11.39 2.75 -24.10
CA ASP A 380 -11.99 3.97 -23.55
C ASP A 380 -12.85 4.66 -24.61
N ASP A 381 -13.30 5.87 -24.32
CA ASP A 381 -14.11 6.70 -25.23
C ASP A 381 -13.40 7.00 -26.58
N ASN A 382 -12.07 6.83 -26.66
CA ASN A 382 -11.27 7.05 -27.86
C ASN A 382 -10.95 5.75 -28.62
N GLY A 383 -11.39 4.60 -28.12
CA GLY A 383 -11.19 3.29 -28.74
C GLY A 383 -10.23 2.39 -27.96
N ALA A 384 -9.53 1.50 -28.66
CA ALA A 384 -8.67 0.49 -28.03
C ALA A 384 -7.41 1.11 -27.41
N ILE A 385 -7.05 0.67 -26.21
CA ILE A 385 -5.92 1.16 -25.42
C ILE A 385 -4.82 0.10 -25.38
N SER A 386 -3.56 0.51 -25.54
CA SER A 386 -2.42 -0.36 -25.25
C SER A 386 -2.21 -0.52 -23.75
N CYS A 387 -1.85 -1.72 -23.31
CA CYS A 387 -1.51 -2.00 -21.93
C CYS A 387 -0.18 -2.72 -21.81
N GLU A 388 0.45 -2.56 -20.66
CA GLU A 388 1.54 -3.40 -20.20
C GLU A 388 0.94 -4.58 -19.43
N VAL A 389 1.38 -5.80 -19.75
CA VAL A 389 0.97 -7.03 -19.06
C VAL A 389 2.22 -7.66 -18.45
N LYS A 390 2.27 -7.73 -17.13
CA LYS A 390 3.42 -8.23 -16.36
C LYS A 390 2.94 -9.29 -15.38
N ARG A 391 3.52 -10.50 -15.45
CA ARG A 391 3.30 -11.50 -14.40
C ARG A 391 4.04 -11.06 -13.13
N LEU A 392 3.37 -11.11 -11.98
CA LEU A 392 4.02 -10.86 -10.70
C LEU A 392 4.75 -12.12 -10.26
N GLU A 393 6.07 -12.03 -10.10
CA GLU A 393 6.93 -13.17 -9.76
C GLU A 393 6.54 -13.83 -8.43
N ASP A 394 6.61 -15.16 -8.43
CA ASP A 394 6.22 -16.04 -7.31
C ASP A 394 4.75 -15.91 -6.91
N THR A 395 3.90 -15.47 -7.84
CA THR A 395 2.45 -15.41 -7.65
C THR A 395 1.70 -16.05 -8.84
N PHE A 396 0.40 -16.31 -8.64
CA PHE A 396 -0.57 -16.64 -9.69
C PHE A 396 -1.29 -15.40 -10.21
N LYS A 397 -0.70 -14.21 -10.02
CA LYS A 397 -1.30 -12.93 -10.35
C LYS A 397 -0.59 -12.26 -11.51
N THR A 398 -1.37 -11.59 -12.35
CA THR A 398 -0.90 -10.79 -13.48
C THR A 398 -1.35 -9.35 -13.28
N GLN A 399 -0.40 -8.44 -13.41
CA GLN A 399 -0.60 -7.01 -13.38
C GLN A 399 -0.81 -6.50 -14.80
N ILE A 400 -1.82 -5.66 -14.98
CA ILE A 400 -2.12 -4.97 -16.22
C ILE A 400 -2.14 -3.47 -15.94
N ARG A 401 -1.31 -2.70 -16.64
CA ARG A 401 -1.19 -1.24 -16.47
C ARG A 401 -1.50 -0.52 -17.77
N PHE A 402 -2.24 0.58 -17.68
CA PHE A 402 -2.54 1.43 -18.83
C PHE A 402 -2.95 2.84 -18.40
N ASN A 403 -2.70 3.78 -19.30
CA ASN A 403 -3.24 5.14 -19.22
C ASN A 403 -4.56 5.19 -19.99
N CYS A 404 -5.56 5.86 -19.44
CA CYS A 404 -6.91 5.88 -20.01
C CYS A 404 -7.62 7.21 -19.76
N GLY A 405 -8.72 7.40 -20.50
CA GLY A 405 -9.77 8.35 -20.14
C GLY A 405 -10.50 7.99 -18.84
N GLU A 406 -11.54 8.76 -18.50
CA GLU A 406 -12.28 8.57 -17.25
C GLU A 406 -13.11 7.27 -17.23
N ALA A 407 -13.67 6.85 -18.36
CA ALA A 407 -14.45 5.63 -18.50
C ALA A 407 -13.66 4.56 -19.27
N VAL A 408 -13.65 3.33 -18.75
CA VAL A 408 -12.92 2.21 -19.36
C VAL A 408 -13.75 0.94 -19.35
N THR A 409 -13.75 0.24 -20.47
CA THR A 409 -14.29 -1.11 -20.60
C THR A 409 -13.14 -2.10 -20.78
N VAL A 410 -13.13 -3.17 -19.98
CA VAL A 410 -12.18 -4.28 -20.09
C VAL A 410 -12.93 -5.55 -20.40
N GLU A 411 -12.57 -6.22 -21.48
CA GLU A 411 -13.11 -7.51 -21.88
C GLU A 411 -12.05 -8.59 -21.68
N LEU A 412 -12.38 -9.61 -20.87
CA LEU A 412 -11.57 -10.79 -20.66
C LEU A 412 -12.28 -12.01 -21.27
N LYS A 413 -11.66 -12.64 -22.26
CA LYS A 413 -12.17 -13.84 -22.92
C LYS A 413 -11.66 -15.09 -22.21
N LEU A 414 -12.56 -16.04 -21.98
CA LEU A 414 -12.30 -17.31 -21.31
C LEU A 414 -12.11 -18.43 -22.34
N ARG A 415 -11.78 -19.64 -21.88
CA ARG A 415 -11.53 -20.82 -22.73
C ARG A 415 -12.79 -21.59 -23.07
#